data_AF-A0A2G6LKA9-F1
#
_entry.id   AF-A0A2G6LKA9-F1
#
_cell.length_a   1.000
_cell.length_b   1.000
_cell.length_c   1.000
_cell.angle_alpha   90.00
_cell.angle_beta   90.00
_cell.angle_gamma   90.00
#
_symmetry.space_group_name_H-M   'P 1'
#
loop_
_entity.id
_entity.type
_entity.pdbx_description
1 polymer ?
#
loop_
_entity_poly.entity_id
_entity_poly.type
_entity_poly.pdbx_seq_one_letter_code
_entity_poly.pdbx_strand_id
1 'polypeptide(L)' 'MVIKILGTGCPKCKKTEEVVTKAVNELDITATIEKVEDIQDIMAYDVMNTPAVVIDEKVVWAGRVPNIFDVKILLQSQ' A
#
# COMPACT_ATOMS: atom_id res chain seq x y z
N MET A 1 10.36 7.80 -0.92
CA MET A 1 9.72 6.48 -0.77
C MET A 1 8.48 6.47 -1.65
N VAL A 2 8.31 5.50 -2.54
CA VAL A 2 7.11 5.40 -3.40
C VAL A 2 6.24 4.27 -2.89
N ILE A 3 5.02 4.58 -2.47
CA ILE A 3 4.05 3.61 -1.97
C ILE A 3 2.97 3.43 -3.02
N LYS A 4 2.97 2.28 -3.70
CA LYS A 4 1.93 1.93 -4.67
C LYS A 4 0.87 1.06 -3.99
N ILE A 5 -0.39 1.45 -4.12
CA ILE A 5 -1.53 0.71 -3.60
C ILE A 5 -2.19 0.01 -4.77
N LEU A 6 -2.04 -1.30 -4.80
CA LEU A 6 -2.57 -2.19 -5.81
C LEU A 6 -3.98 -2.62 -5.42
N GLY A 7 -4.98 -2.17 -6.16
CA GLY A 7 -6.36 -2.59 -5.93
C GLY A 7 -7.36 -1.93 -6.84
N THR A 8 -8.40 -2.69 -7.21
CA THR A 8 -9.44 -2.30 -8.18
C THR A 8 -10.49 -1.34 -7.60
N GLY A 9 -10.11 -0.44 -6.69
CA GLY A 9 -10.99 0.61 -6.16
C GLY A 9 -12.02 0.15 -5.11
N CYS A 10 -11.91 -1.05 -4.55
CA CYS A 10 -12.84 -1.54 -3.52
C CYS A 10 -12.79 -0.68 -2.23
N PRO A 11 -13.81 -0.73 -1.35
CA PRO A 11 -13.82 0.02 -0.08
C PRO A 11 -12.60 -0.28 0.80
N LYS A 12 -12.10 -1.52 0.73
CA LYS A 12 -10.89 -1.99 1.41
C LYS A 12 -9.61 -1.28 0.91
N CYS A 13 -9.51 -1.00 -0.39
CA CYS A 13 -8.37 -0.31 -0.99
C CYS A 13 -8.30 1.14 -0.51
N LYS A 14 -9.44 1.85 -0.53
CA LYS A 14 -9.55 3.22 -0.01
C LYS A 14 -9.16 3.31 1.47
N LYS A 15 -9.61 2.35 2.28
CA LYS A 15 -9.25 2.30 3.70
C LYS A 15 -7.76 2.07 3.90
N THR A 16 -7.13 1.25 3.07
CA THR A 16 -5.69 1.00 3.11
C THR A 16 -4.91 2.28 2.81
N GLU A 17 -5.31 3.01 1.77
CA GLU A 17 -4.73 4.32 1.44
C GLU A 17 -4.84 5.32 2.59
N GLU A 18 -6.03 5.51 3.16
CA GLU A 18 -6.21 6.45 4.27
C GLU A 18 -5.28 6.10 5.44
N VAL A 19 -5.14 4.81 5.74
CA VAL A 19 -4.26 4.32 6.81
C VAL A 19 -2.79 4.59 6.47
N VAL A 20 -2.38 4.34 5.23
CA VAL A 20 -1.02 4.61 4.74
C VAL A 20 -0.70 6.11 4.81
N THR A 21 -1.57 6.96 4.27
CA THR A 21 -1.41 8.42 4.32
C THR A 21 -1.29 8.92 5.76
N LYS A 22 -2.12 8.41 6.68
CA LYS A 22 -2.02 8.75 8.09
C LYS A 22 -0.71 8.29 8.71
N ALA A 23 -0.28 7.06 8.45
CA ALA A 23 0.97 6.53 8.98
C ALA A 23 2.19 7.32 8.48
N VAL A 24 2.22 7.67 7.19
CA VAL A 24 3.26 8.49 6.57
C VAL A 24 3.32 9.88 7.20
N ASN A 25 2.16 10.53 7.37
CA ASN A 25 2.07 11.86 8.02
C ASN A 25 2.46 11.81 9.50
N GLU A 26 2.05 10.77 10.24
CA GLU A 26 2.41 10.63 11.67
C GLU A 26 3.89 10.30 11.89
N LEU A 27 4.53 9.66 10.92
CA LEU A 27 5.95 9.35 10.95
C LEU A 27 6.83 10.45 10.31
N ASP A 28 6.22 11.51 9.78
CA ASP A 28 6.89 12.59 9.04
C ASP A 28 7.79 12.06 7.90
N ILE A 29 7.33 10.98 7.24
CA ILE A 29 8.05 10.34 6.14
C ILE A 29 7.62 11.01 4.84
N THR A 30 8.57 11.37 3.99
CA THR A 30 8.26 11.83 2.63
C THR A 30 8.00 10.61 1.72
N ALA A 31 6.73 10.21 1.62
CA ALA A 31 6.30 9.13 0.72
C ALA A 31 5.29 9.61 -0.33
N THR A 32 5.45 9.14 -1.57
CA THR A 32 4.53 9.39 -2.69
C THR A 32 3.56 8.22 -2.78
N ILE A 33 2.26 8.49 -2.66
CA ILE A 33 1.22 7.45 -2.70
C ILE A 33 0.66 7.39 -4.12
N GLU A 34 0.85 6.27 -4.80
CA GLU A 34 0.32 6.00 -6.13
C GLU A 34 -0.74 4.91 -6.04
N LYS A 35 -1.82 5.06 -6.78
CA LYS A 35 -2.85 4.02 -6.89
C LYS A 35 -2.70 3.31 -8.22
N VAL A 36 -2.61 2.00 -8.13
CA VAL A 36 -2.58 1.13 -9.28
C VAL A 36 -3.88 0.34 -9.27
N GLU A 37 -4.81 0.79 -10.11
CA GLU A 37 -6.12 0.15 -10.30
C GLU A 37 -6.11 -0.78 -11.52
N ASP A 38 -5.08 -0.70 -12.36
CA ASP A 38 -4.92 -1.53 -13.55
C ASP A 38 -4.57 -2.97 -13.16
N ILE A 39 -5.37 -3.92 -13.63
CA ILE A 39 -5.18 -5.33 -13.35
C ILE A 39 -3.86 -5.84 -13.97
N GLN A 40 -3.45 -5.29 -15.12
CA GLN A 40 -2.19 -5.68 -15.77
C GLN A 40 -0.99 -5.32 -14.90
N ASP A 41 -0.99 -4.10 -14.34
CA ASP A 41 0.07 -3.66 -13.43
C ASP A 41 0.05 -4.48 -12.13
N ILE A 42 -1.12 -4.78 -11.57
CA ILE A 42 -1.24 -5.63 -10.38
C ILE A 42 -0.66 -7.03 -10.61
N MET A 43 -0.95 -7.63 -11.78
CA MET A 43 -0.39 -8.92 -12.17
C MET A 43 1.14 -8.87 -12.34
N ALA A 44 1.70 -7.72 -12.77
CA ALA A 44 3.15 -7.55 -12.90
C ALA A 44 3.87 -7.63 -11.55
N TYR A 45 3.20 -7.33 -10.43
CA TYR A 45 3.74 -7.47 -9.08
C TYR A 45 3.51 -8.87 -8.46
N ASP A 46 3.04 -9.85 -9.23
CA ASP A 46 2.73 -11.23 -8.78
C ASP A 46 1.77 -11.27 -7.56
N VAL A 47 0.89 -10.27 -7.46
CA VAL A 47 -0.09 -10.17 -6.38
C VAL A 47 -1.33 -10.97 -6.77
N MET A 48 -1.51 -12.14 -6.15
CA MET A 48 -2.74 -12.94 -6.32
C MET A 48 -3.96 -12.33 -5.61
N ASN A 49 -3.74 -11.59 -4.51
CA ASN A 49 -4.82 -11.08 -3.67
C ASN A 49 -4.69 -9.56 -3.45
N THR A 50 -5.63 -8.81 -3.99
CA THR A 50 -5.78 -7.37 -3.70
C THR A 50 -6.72 -7.17 -2.49
N PRO A 51 -6.53 -6.11 -1.69
CA PRO A 51 -5.58 -5.02 -1.84
C PRO A 51 -4.14 -5.41 -1.47
N ALA A 52 -3.17 -4.85 -2.18
CA ALA A 52 -1.74 -4.96 -1.84
C ALA A 52 -1.08 -3.59 -1.75
N VAL A 53 -0.03 -3.53 -0.94
CA VAL A 53 0.81 -2.35 -0.71
C VAL A 53 2.22 -2.68 -1.14
N VAL A 54 2.75 -1.84 -2.00
CA VAL A 54 4.10 -1.91 -2.54
C VAL A 54 4.85 -0.69 -2.05
N ILE A 55 6.05 -0.87 -1.53
CA ILE A 55 6.93 0.21 -1.10
C ILE A 55 8.24 0.05 -1.88
N ASP A 56 8.65 1.10 -2.60
CA ASP A 56 9.86 1.13 -3.42
C ASP A 56 9.95 -0.11 -4.35
N GLU A 57 8.86 -0.36 -5.09
CA GLU A 57 8.66 -1.49 -6.02
C GLU A 57 8.65 -2.89 -5.39
N LYS A 58 8.70 -2.98 -4.06
CA LYS A 58 8.60 -4.25 -3.32
C LYS A 58 7.24 -4.42 -2.67
N VAL A 59 6.58 -5.55 -2.94
CA VAL A 59 5.33 -5.91 -2.26
C VAL A 59 5.65 -6.17 -0.79
N VAL A 60 5.12 -5.33 0.10
CA VAL A 60 5.28 -5.46 1.56
C VAL A 60 4.06 -6.07 2.24
N TRP A 61 2.90 -5.99 1.58
CA TRP A 61 1.64 -6.46 2.12
C TRP A 61 0.67 -6.82 0.98
N ALA A 62 -0.07 -7.93 1.11
CA ALA A 62 -1.07 -8.34 0.14
C ALA A 62 -2.22 -9.11 0.79
N GLY A 63 -3.40 -9.04 0.18
CA GLY A 63 -4.57 -9.88 0.49
C GLY A 63 -5.45 -9.46 1.66
N ARG A 64 -5.16 -8.34 2.35
CA ARG A 64 -6.01 -7.81 3.43
C ARG A 64 -5.77 -6.32 3.66
N VAL A 65 -6.69 -5.67 4.38
CA VAL A 65 -6.50 -4.27 4.81
C VAL A 65 -5.53 -4.26 6.00
N PRO A 66 -4.37 -3.60 5.90
CA PRO A 66 -3.45 -3.46 7.03
C PRO A 66 -4.02 -2.47 8.05
N ASN A 67 -3.64 -2.65 9.32
CA ASN A 67 -3.95 -1.67 10.36
C ASN A 67 -2.87 -0.58 10.38
N ILE A 68 -3.15 0.58 11.00
CA ILE A 68 -2.19 1.69 11.05
C ILE A 68 -0.88 1.30 11.73
N PHE A 69 -0.94 0.44 12.74
CA PHE A 69 0.23 -0.12 13.41
C PHE A 69 1.08 -0.97 12.46
N ASP A 70 0.46 -1.85 11.69
CA ASP A 70 1.18 -2.70 10.73
C ASP A 70 1.87 -1.83 9.68
N VAL A 71 1.16 -0.83 9.13
CA VAL A 71 1.73 0.07 8.12
C VAL A 71 2.92 0.85 8.68
N LYS A 72 2.81 1.38 9.90
CA LYS A 72 3.94 2.06 10.54
C LYS A 72 5.16 1.15 10.69
N ILE A 73 4.97 -0.10 11.11
CA ILE A 73 6.06 -1.08 11.22
C ILE A 73 6.68 -1.34 9.85
N LEU A 74 5.87 -1.50 8.79
CA LEU A 74 6.37 -1.70 7.43
C LEU A 74 7.16 -0.51 6.90
N LEU A 75 6.72 0.72 7.22
CA LEU A 75 7.41 1.96 6.85
C LEU A 75 8.70 2.19 7.65
N GLN A 76 8.75 1.75 8.91
CA GLN A 76 9.95 1.84 9.76
C GLN A 76 10.96 0.72 9.51
N SER A 77 10.54 -0.38 8.90
CA SER A 77 11.37 -1.56 8.64
C SER A 77 12.05 -1.52 7.26
N GLN A 78 12.09 -0.36 6.61
CA GLN A 78 12.75 -0.08 5.33
C GLN A 78 13.94 0.85 5.53
#